data_AF-A0A8H6SI20-F1
#
_entry.id   AF-A0A8H6SI20-F1
#
_cell.length_a   1.000
_cell.length_b   1.000
_cell.length_c   1.000
_cell.angle_alpha   90.00
_cell.angle_beta   90.00
_cell.angle_gamma   90.00
#
_symmetry.space_group_name_H-M   'P 1'
#
loop_
_entity.id
_entity.type
_entity.pdbx_description
1 polymer ?
#
loop_
_entity_poly.entity_id
_entity_poly.type
_entity_poly.pdbx_seq_one_letter_code
_entity_poly.pdbx_strand_id
1 'polypeptide(L)'
;MAVHRGRRFGFYVVGVTFILFLSYCNPIPWQKLGHFRHPLQASLHSYSSKRPSKHSPAYEDLEVYKWPEPNTATFPDQMVGAEEFDDALDNTITNPAMPPESSDAPFRHVTSGNTVKLTSDLRLKDKLAAVDELLQSKGGPPIGHNRNALRELTHCIYEEKCVHKPQLVIVVSDVYYKAYLLKPSGLPSPPHTVLAAFDRLNVSYVFSPKDIGWARNVHMAFPDQVKLVLFDRSDLRSCLDVTSSCVRTVQNPTGIPAFKMFTWENEATEEAVSPFGYPWTLTARQAYAGESFVGFSIPDSCRKEVPYVPPADRFDRVWILATVETFFWKTHNVFPPEYFEKLGDETKVRFFTQLHPTEGRLKDYPQLSDTHTVPKNLVDVGQQTHLDSVDEGENDFEARALEYMSKSRLLLGLWDPRFELTVLQALCVGVPFLNPIHQWDASNATNRELWVTQNPELNVLDPPYVYHVFPHDYAAFKKAILDAMETPIASYIPPHLTEAALTKRLSELLERDWKAEAEKVATTEASQDFLF
;
A
#
# COMPACT_ATOMS: atom_id res chain seq x y z
N MET A 1 -41.37 -11.60 27.80
CA MET A 1 -40.95 -12.65 26.86
C MET A 1 -39.43 -12.77 26.90
N ALA A 2 -38.89 -13.62 27.77
CA ALA A 2 -37.43 -13.83 27.88
C ALA A 2 -37.12 -15.12 28.64
N VAL A 3 -37.43 -16.30 28.08
CA VAL A 3 -36.84 -17.58 28.48
C VAL A 3 -36.98 -18.52 27.29
N HIS A 4 -35.91 -18.82 26.54
CA HIS A 4 -35.76 -20.12 25.84
C HIS A 4 -34.45 -20.36 25.05
N ARG A 5 -33.45 -19.46 25.01
CA ARG A 5 -32.22 -19.70 24.21
C ARG A 5 -31.06 -20.42 24.92
N GLY A 6 -31.19 -20.83 26.18
CA GLY A 6 -30.09 -21.44 26.94
C GLY A 6 -29.87 -22.95 26.78
N ARG A 7 -30.78 -23.69 26.11
CA ARG A 7 -30.76 -25.18 26.17
C ARG A 7 -30.02 -25.89 25.05
N ARG A 8 -29.65 -25.22 23.95
CA ARG A 8 -28.98 -25.87 22.80
C ARG A 8 -27.45 -25.79 22.83
N PHE A 9 -26.87 -24.85 23.58
CA PHE A 9 -25.41 -24.70 23.65
C PHE A 9 -24.75 -25.74 24.59
N GLY A 10 -25.44 -26.13 25.67
CA GLY A 10 -24.91 -27.09 26.65
C GLY A 10 -24.68 -28.51 26.11
N PHE A 11 -25.52 -28.98 25.17
CA PHE A 11 -25.36 -30.33 24.60
C PHE A 11 -24.18 -30.43 23.63
N TYR A 12 -23.83 -29.35 22.94
CA TYR A 12 -22.72 -29.35 21.98
C TYR A 12 -21.36 -29.37 22.70
N VAL A 13 -21.22 -28.60 23.79
CA VAL A 13 -19.99 -28.57 24.58
C VAL A 13 -19.74 -29.91 25.26
N VAL A 14 -20.75 -30.53 25.87
CA VAL A 14 -20.60 -31.84 26.52
C VAL A 14 -20.27 -32.95 25.52
N GLY A 15 -20.85 -32.91 24.31
CA GLY A 15 -20.55 -33.90 23.26
C GLY A 15 -19.09 -33.84 22.76
N VAL A 16 -18.59 -32.63 22.50
CA VAL A 16 -17.21 -32.44 22.00
C VAL A 16 -16.18 -32.78 23.08
N THR A 17 -16.43 -32.40 24.34
CA THR A 17 -15.51 -32.75 25.45
C THR A 17 -15.49 -34.26 25.70
N PHE A 18 -16.62 -34.97 25.55
CA PHE A 18 -16.66 -36.42 25.73
C PHE A 18 -15.96 -37.18 24.60
N ILE A 19 -16.07 -36.71 23.34
CA ILE A 19 -15.36 -37.29 22.20
C ILE A 19 -13.84 -37.09 22.32
N LEU A 20 -13.40 -35.90 22.74
CA LEU A 20 -11.98 -35.62 22.97
C LEU A 20 -11.42 -36.42 24.15
N PHE A 21 -12.20 -36.61 25.22
CA PHE A 21 -11.81 -37.43 26.37
C PHE A 21 -11.69 -38.92 26.00
N LEU A 22 -12.62 -39.46 25.20
CA LEU A 22 -12.53 -40.84 24.70
C LEU A 22 -11.36 -41.05 23.73
N SER A 23 -11.01 -40.03 22.93
CA SER A 23 -9.82 -40.07 22.06
C SER A 23 -8.52 -40.03 22.86
N TYR A 24 -8.49 -39.30 23.98
CA TYR A 24 -7.34 -39.20 24.87
C TYR A 24 -7.12 -40.48 25.71
N CYS A 25 -8.19 -41.15 26.14
CA CYS A 25 -8.11 -42.33 27.00
C CYS A 25 -7.87 -43.66 26.25
N ASN A 26 -7.99 -43.70 24.92
CA ASN A 26 -7.72 -44.90 24.10
C ASN A 26 -6.93 -44.54 22.84
N PRO A 27 -5.58 -44.46 22.89
CA PRO A 27 -4.78 -44.29 21.69
C PRO A 27 -4.87 -45.57 20.84
N ILE A 28 -5.65 -45.50 19.75
CA ILE A 28 -5.73 -46.57 18.76
C ILE A 28 -4.36 -46.66 18.06
N PRO A 29 -3.69 -47.84 18.04
CA PRO A 29 -2.44 -47.99 17.30
C PRO A 29 -2.74 -48.00 15.80
N TRP A 30 -2.23 -46.99 15.08
CA TRP A 30 -2.42 -46.80 13.63
C TRP A 30 -1.80 -47.90 12.74
N GLN A 31 -1.23 -48.96 13.32
CA GLN A 31 -0.60 -50.06 12.59
C GLN A 31 -1.56 -51.19 12.15
N LYS A 32 -2.88 -51.07 12.35
CA LYS A 32 -3.85 -52.15 12.03
C LYS A 32 -5.03 -51.78 11.11
N LEU A 33 -4.91 -50.72 10.31
CA LEU A 33 -5.88 -50.41 9.24
C LEU A 33 -5.41 -50.79 7.83
N GLY A 34 -4.54 -51.79 7.72
CA GLY A 34 -4.33 -52.51 6.46
C GLY A 34 -5.22 -53.75 6.44
N HIS A 35 -6.41 -53.65 5.83
CA HIS A 35 -7.19 -54.73 5.19
C HIS A 35 -8.67 -54.37 5.09
N PHE A 36 -9.01 -53.48 4.14
CA PHE A 36 -10.30 -53.54 3.48
C PHE A 36 -10.06 -53.64 1.97
N ARG A 37 -10.20 -54.86 1.46
CA ARG A 37 -10.33 -55.17 0.03
C ARG A 37 -11.81 -55.41 -0.25
N HIS A 38 -12.33 -54.80 -1.30
CA HIS A 38 -13.38 -55.38 -2.15
C HIS A 38 -13.24 -54.81 -3.58
N PRO A 39 -13.80 -55.48 -4.59
CA PRO A 39 -13.06 -55.87 -5.78
C PRO A 39 -13.57 -55.15 -7.04
N LEU A 40 -12.74 -55.08 -8.08
CA LEU A 40 -13.12 -55.42 -9.46
C LEU A 40 -11.87 -55.37 -10.35
N GLN A 41 -11.81 -56.36 -11.23
CA GLN A 41 -10.72 -56.68 -12.15
C GLN A 41 -10.55 -55.63 -13.26
N ALA A 42 -9.30 -55.52 -13.73
CA ALA A 42 -8.86 -55.68 -15.13
C ALA A 42 -7.98 -54.53 -15.66
N SER A 43 -6.66 -54.77 -15.66
CA SER A 43 -5.78 -54.78 -16.85
C SER A 43 -4.35 -54.47 -16.41
N LEU A 44 -3.47 -55.45 -16.61
CA LEU A 44 -2.05 -55.39 -16.38
C LEU A 44 -1.39 -54.84 -17.64
N HIS A 45 -0.74 -53.67 -17.55
CA HIS A 45 0.38 -53.33 -18.41
C HIS A 45 1.63 -53.13 -17.55
N SER A 46 2.61 -54.01 -17.78
CA SER A 46 3.94 -53.93 -17.18
C SER A 46 4.67 -52.68 -17.66
N TYR A 47 5.11 -51.83 -16.73
CA TYR A 47 6.09 -50.79 -17.03
C TYR A 47 7.46 -51.17 -16.45
N SER A 48 8.40 -51.36 -17.38
CA SER A 48 9.82 -51.55 -17.17
C SER A 48 10.45 -50.30 -16.56
N SER A 49 11.21 -50.44 -15.48
CA SER A 49 11.97 -49.36 -14.87
C SER A 49 13.18 -49.01 -15.76
N LYS A 50 13.12 -47.88 -16.47
CA LYS A 50 14.32 -47.20 -16.98
C LYS A 50 14.68 -46.05 -16.04
N ARG A 51 15.96 -45.98 -15.68
CA ARG A 51 16.58 -44.90 -14.89
C ARG A 51 16.33 -43.55 -15.57
N PRO A 52 15.99 -42.47 -14.83
CA PRO A 52 15.86 -41.16 -15.43
C PRO A 52 17.24 -40.57 -15.74
N SER A 53 17.39 -40.08 -16.97
CA SER A 53 18.50 -39.26 -17.44
C SER A 53 18.41 -37.85 -16.86
N LYS A 54 19.57 -37.20 -16.74
CA LYS A 54 19.73 -35.78 -16.41
C LYS A 54 18.95 -34.89 -17.38
N HIS A 55 17.75 -34.46 -16.99
CA HIS A 55 17.14 -33.23 -17.50
C HIS A 55 16.75 -32.39 -16.31
N SER A 56 17.32 -31.18 -16.25
CA SER A 56 16.82 -30.11 -15.39
C SER A 56 15.36 -29.85 -15.74
N PRO A 57 14.46 -29.65 -14.77
CA PRO A 57 13.08 -29.34 -15.07
C PRO A 57 13.02 -27.98 -15.77
N ALA A 58 12.46 -27.98 -16.97
CA ALA A 58 12.03 -26.77 -17.65
C ALA A 58 10.93 -26.11 -16.81
N TYR A 59 11.06 -24.80 -16.62
CA TYR A 59 10.11 -23.91 -15.93
C TYR A 59 8.88 -23.65 -16.82
N GLU A 60 8.31 -24.67 -17.46
CA GLU A 60 7.37 -24.49 -18.59
C GLU A 60 5.88 -24.42 -18.27
N ASP A 61 5.44 -24.60 -17.01
CA ASP A 61 4.00 -24.62 -16.68
C ASP A 61 3.58 -23.55 -15.65
N LEU A 62 4.13 -22.34 -15.76
CA LEU A 62 3.44 -21.14 -15.23
C LEU A 62 2.66 -20.55 -16.40
N GLU A 63 1.33 -20.67 -16.38
CA GLU A 63 0.46 -19.95 -17.32
C GLU A 63 0.82 -18.46 -17.23
N VAL A 64 1.49 -17.96 -18.28
CA VAL A 64 1.80 -16.55 -18.45
C VAL A 64 0.47 -15.82 -18.49
N TYR A 65 0.15 -15.11 -17.40
CA TYR A 65 -0.97 -14.20 -17.35
C TYR A 65 -0.84 -13.24 -18.53
N LYS A 66 -1.74 -13.38 -19.51
CA LYS A 66 -1.90 -12.40 -20.59
C LYS A 66 -2.52 -11.16 -19.99
N TRP A 67 -1.67 -10.22 -19.59
CA TRP A 67 -2.09 -8.88 -19.19
C TRP A 67 -2.88 -8.23 -20.34
N PRO A 68 -4.03 -7.59 -20.07
CA PRO A 68 -4.73 -6.81 -21.08
C PRO A 68 -3.86 -5.64 -21.55
N GLU A 69 -3.94 -5.29 -22.84
CA GLU A 69 -3.19 -4.18 -23.41
C GLU A 69 -3.55 -2.84 -22.71
N PRO A 70 -2.58 -1.93 -22.50
CA PRO A 70 -2.81 -0.66 -21.83
C PRO A 70 -3.90 0.17 -22.54
N ASN A 71 -4.84 0.72 -21.76
CA ASN A 71 -5.80 1.69 -22.29
C ASN A 71 -5.09 3.02 -22.57
N THR A 72 -4.81 3.32 -23.83
CA THR A 72 -4.12 4.55 -24.25
C THR A 72 -4.93 5.84 -24.01
N ALA A 73 -6.24 5.74 -23.75
CA ALA A 73 -7.11 6.90 -23.53
C ALA A 73 -6.98 7.55 -22.14
N THR A 74 -6.24 6.94 -21.20
CA THR A 74 -5.92 7.52 -19.88
C THR A 74 -4.50 8.09 -19.79
N PHE A 75 -3.74 8.07 -20.88
CA PHE A 75 -2.42 8.68 -20.94
C PHE A 75 -2.56 10.15 -21.34
N PRO A 76 -2.24 11.14 -20.49
CA PRO A 76 -1.87 12.44 -21.03
C PRO A 76 -0.64 12.22 -21.91
N ASP A 77 -0.71 12.75 -23.13
CA ASP A 77 0.30 12.65 -24.18
C ASP A 77 1.73 12.74 -23.63
N GLN A 78 2.62 11.93 -24.23
CA GLN A 78 4.09 11.95 -24.24
C GLN A 78 4.78 12.86 -23.22
N MET A 79 5.74 12.28 -22.48
CA MET A 79 6.73 12.98 -21.65
C MET A 79 7.50 14.06 -22.43
N VAL A 80 6.90 15.24 -22.60
CA VAL A 80 7.50 16.41 -23.24
C VAL A 80 8.03 17.32 -22.14
N GLY A 81 9.36 17.49 -22.13
CA GLY A 81 10.06 18.69 -21.67
C GLY A 81 10.01 19.00 -20.16
N ALA A 82 10.99 18.48 -19.42
CA ALA A 82 11.45 19.14 -18.21
C ALA A 82 12.19 20.43 -18.61
N GLU A 83 11.48 21.55 -18.70
CA GLU A 83 12.10 22.87 -18.58
C GLU A 83 12.13 23.24 -17.09
N GLU A 84 13.30 23.74 -16.66
CA GLU A 84 13.63 24.15 -15.30
C GLU A 84 12.55 25.09 -14.73
N PHE A 85 11.88 24.66 -13.67
CA PHE A 85 11.09 25.56 -12.82
C PHE A 85 12.04 26.19 -11.81
N ASP A 86 12.27 27.50 -11.94
CA ASP A 86 12.96 28.32 -10.95
C ASP A 86 12.14 28.39 -9.65
N ASP A 87 12.75 27.90 -8.58
CA ASP A 87 12.22 27.91 -7.21
C ASP A 87 12.23 29.33 -6.63
N ALA A 88 11.06 29.96 -6.56
CA ALA A 88 10.82 31.13 -5.70
C ALA A 88 9.43 31.05 -5.05
N LEU A 89 9.32 30.22 -4.00
CA LEU A 89 8.20 30.31 -3.05
C LEU A 89 8.74 30.54 -1.63
N ASP A 90 8.46 31.76 -1.16
CA ASP A 90 8.78 32.29 0.16
C ASP A 90 7.92 31.61 1.23
N ASN A 91 8.58 30.89 2.14
CA ASN A 91 7.95 30.10 3.21
C ASN A 91 8.14 30.80 4.56
N THR A 92 7.24 31.73 4.90
CA THR A 92 7.04 32.18 6.28
C THR A 92 5.62 31.87 6.74
N ILE A 93 5.44 30.70 7.36
CA ILE A 93 4.26 30.38 8.17
C ILE A 93 4.75 30.08 9.59
N THR A 94 4.42 30.97 10.52
CA THR A 94 4.64 30.81 11.96
C THR A 94 3.40 30.23 12.62
N ASN A 95 3.55 29.09 13.31
CA ASN A 95 2.51 28.44 14.11
C ASN A 95 2.26 29.20 15.43
N PRO A 96 1.01 29.57 15.79
CA PRO A 96 0.70 30.07 17.12
C PRO A 96 0.36 28.94 18.11
N ALA A 97 0.79 29.11 19.35
CA ALA A 97 0.63 28.16 20.45
C ALA A 97 -0.82 28.09 20.99
N MET A 98 -1.26 26.88 21.35
CA MET A 98 -2.59 26.60 21.94
C MET A 98 -2.67 27.00 23.42
N PRO A 99 -3.84 27.51 23.90
CA PRO A 99 -4.09 27.75 25.32
C PRO A 99 -4.66 26.51 26.04
N PRO A 100 -4.60 26.46 27.40
CA PRO A 100 -4.97 25.28 28.18
C PRO A 100 -6.48 25.18 28.46
N GLU A 101 -6.97 23.94 28.53
CA GLU A 101 -8.36 23.55 28.80
C GLU A 101 -8.81 23.83 30.25
N SER A 102 -10.06 24.25 30.43
CA SER A 102 -10.74 24.35 31.72
C SER A 102 -11.88 23.33 31.82
N SER A 103 -12.00 22.70 32.99
CA SER A 103 -12.86 21.55 33.26
C SER A 103 -14.31 21.87 33.67
N ASP A 104 -15.14 20.85 33.47
CA ASP A 104 -16.35 20.42 34.21
C ASP A 104 -17.73 21.08 33.98
N ALA A 105 -18.66 20.27 33.46
CA ALA A 105 -20.05 20.19 33.91
C ALA A 105 -20.67 18.80 33.56
N PRO A 106 -21.66 18.29 34.32
CA PRO A 106 -22.00 16.87 34.35
C PRO A 106 -23.06 16.43 33.32
N PHE A 107 -22.92 15.18 32.88
CA PHE A 107 -23.71 14.48 31.86
C PHE A 107 -25.19 14.25 32.26
N ARG A 108 -26.09 14.50 31.30
CA ARG A 108 -27.43 13.89 31.26
C ARG A 108 -27.47 12.86 30.13
N HIS A 109 -27.94 11.65 30.43
CA HIS A 109 -28.25 10.63 29.43
C HIS A 109 -29.47 11.05 28.60
N VAL A 110 -29.33 11.06 27.27
CA VAL A 110 -30.45 11.20 26.32
C VAL A 110 -30.39 10.02 25.35
N THR A 111 -31.54 9.40 25.13
CA THR A 111 -31.78 8.25 24.26
C THR A 111 -31.86 8.65 22.78
N SER A 112 -31.20 7.87 21.92
CA SER A 112 -31.09 8.00 20.47
C SER A 112 -32.43 7.96 19.74
N GLY A 113 -32.67 8.90 18.81
CA GLY A 113 -33.81 8.85 17.90
C GLY A 113 -34.04 10.03 16.96
N ASN A 114 -33.39 11.19 17.14
CA ASN A 114 -33.62 12.37 16.30
C ASN A 114 -32.45 12.63 15.35
N THR A 115 -32.70 12.46 14.05
CA THR A 115 -31.79 12.83 12.96
C THR A 115 -31.87 14.33 12.70
N VAL A 116 -30.78 15.06 12.95
CA VAL A 116 -30.68 16.50 12.70
C VAL A 116 -30.32 16.73 11.22
N LYS A 117 -31.25 17.28 10.44
CA LYS A 117 -30.98 17.71 9.06
C LYS A 117 -30.55 19.18 9.09
N LEU A 118 -29.33 19.47 8.65
CA LEU A 118 -28.78 20.83 8.62
C LEU A 118 -29.38 21.62 7.44
N THR A 119 -30.50 22.31 7.65
CA THR A 119 -31.07 23.21 6.63
C THR A 119 -30.26 24.52 6.55
N SER A 120 -30.36 25.23 5.41
CA SER A 120 -29.70 26.54 5.20
C SER A 120 -30.00 27.56 6.30
N ASP A 121 -31.16 27.45 6.95
CA ASP A 121 -31.72 28.47 7.84
C ASP A 121 -31.30 28.32 9.32
N LEU A 122 -30.61 27.23 9.67
CA LEU A 122 -30.10 27.03 11.03
C LEU A 122 -28.93 27.98 11.31
N ARG A 123 -28.95 28.60 12.50
CA ARG A 123 -27.86 29.47 12.95
C ARG A 123 -26.58 28.66 13.07
N LEU A 124 -25.43 29.26 12.75
CA LEU A 124 -24.10 28.63 12.88
C LEU A 124 -23.92 27.88 14.22
N LYS A 125 -24.42 28.46 15.32
CA LYS A 125 -24.38 27.85 16.65
C LYS A 125 -25.07 26.48 16.71
N ASP A 126 -26.23 26.34 16.08
CA ASP A 126 -27.00 25.08 16.10
C ASP A 126 -26.29 24.02 15.24
N LYS A 127 -25.61 24.46 14.18
CA LYS A 127 -24.83 23.57 13.30
C LYS A 127 -23.56 23.07 13.98
N LEU A 128 -22.84 23.96 14.66
CA LEU A 128 -21.70 23.59 15.49
C LEU A 128 -22.12 22.65 16.62
N ALA A 129 -23.30 22.85 17.23
CA ALA A 129 -23.84 21.91 18.21
C ALA A 129 -24.13 20.53 17.62
N ALA A 130 -24.65 20.45 16.38
CA ALA A 130 -24.86 19.18 15.69
C ALA A 130 -23.53 18.48 15.35
N VAL A 131 -22.49 19.24 14.96
CA VAL A 131 -21.13 18.71 14.78
C VAL A 131 -20.58 18.18 16.10
N ASP A 132 -20.74 18.93 17.19
CA ASP A 132 -20.30 18.51 18.52
C ASP A 132 -21.05 17.26 19.01
N GLU A 133 -22.35 17.12 18.70
CA GLU A 133 -23.12 15.90 18.96
C GLU A 133 -22.60 14.72 18.15
N LEU A 134 -22.31 14.92 16.86
CA LEU A 134 -21.72 13.90 15.98
C LEU A 134 -20.35 13.41 16.48
N LEU A 135 -19.62 14.25 17.21
CA LEU A 135 -18.31 13.95 17.79
C LEU A 135 -18.36 13.39 19.22
N GLN A 136 -19.54 13.40 19.87
CA GLN A 136 -19.73 12.84 21.22
C GLN A 136 -19.95 11.32 21.23
N SER A 137 -20.03 10.66 20.06
CA SER A 137 -20.17 9.21 19.98
C SER A 137 -18.96 8.52 20.61
N LYS A 138 -19.19 7.77 21.69
CA LYS A 138 -18.15 7.04 22.41
C LYS A 138 -17.58 5.92 21.54
N GLY A 139 -16.30 6.07 21.16
CA GLY A 139 -15.52 5.03 20.50
C GLY A 139 -15.16 5.40 19.06
N GLY A 140 -13.88 5.68 18.85
CA GLY A 140 -13.26 5.73 17.53
C GLY A 140 -12.90 7.14 16.99
N PRO A 141 -12.29 7.10 15.80
CA PRO A 141 -11.28 7.98 15.15
C PRO A 141 -10.37 8.92 15.99
N PRO A 142 -9.43 9.68 15.38
CA PRO A 142 -8.66 10.69 16.07
C PRO A 142 -9.58 11.90 16.33
N ILE A 143 -10.33 11.83 17.44
CA ILE A 143 -11.42 12.77 17.79
C ILE A 143 -10.98 14.23 17.64
N GLY A 144 -9.75 14.56 18.02
CA GLY A 144 -9.19 15.91 17.88
C GLY A 144 -9.14 16.38 16.42
N HIS A 145 -8.61 15.55 15.52
CA HIS A 145 -8.51 15.87 14.10
C HIS A 145 -9.90 16.02 13.46
N ASN A 146 -10.77 15.02 13.62
CA ASN A 146 -12.13 15.09 13.05
C ASN A 146 -12.91 16.29 13.59
N ARG A 147 -12.77 16.59 14.89
CA ARG A 147 -13.41 17.77 15.50
C ARG A 147 -12.94 19.06 14.85
N ASN A 148 -11.64 19.23 14.70
CA ASN A 148 -11.06 20.43 14.11
C ASN A 148 -11.48 20.56 12.65
N ALA A 149 -11.32 19.50 11.84
CA ALA A 149 -11.70 19.50 10.43
C ALA A 149 -13.18 19.85 10.22
N LEU A 150 -14.10 19.22 10.96
CA LEU A 150 -15.54 19.51 10.83
C LEU A 150 -15.93 20.91 11.33
N ARG A 151 -15.29 21.41 12.40
CA ARG A 151 -15.53 22.77 12.89
C ARG A 151 -15.01 23.81 11.90
N GLU A 152 -13.79 23.67 11.40
CA GLU A 152 -13.21 24.56 10.40
C GLU A 152 -14.04 24.58 9.12
N LEU A 153 -14.44 23.40 8.63
CA LEU A 153 -15.35 23.28 7.49
C LEU A 153 -16.67 24.02 7.74
N THR A 154 -17.26 23.84 8.92
CA THR A 154 -18.53 24.51 9.31
C THR A 154 -18.36 26.03 9.36
N HIS A 155 -17.30 26.53 9.99
CA HIS A 155 -17.00 27.97 10.02
C HIS A 155 -16.82 28.52 8.60
N CYS A 156 -16.07 27.81 7.76
CA CYS A 156 -15.83 28.20 6.37
C CYS A 156 -17.16 28.35 5.61
N ILE A 157 -18.05 27.35 5.68
CA ILE A 157 -19.34 27.33 4.96
C ILE A 157 -20.24 28.50 5.38
N TYR A 158 -20.26 28.87 6.68
CA TYR A 158 -21.28 29.78 7.21
C TYR A 158 -20.82 31.20 7.51
N GLU A 159 -19.51 31.43 7.67
CA GLU A 159 -18.99 32.78 7.88
C GLU A 159 -18.63 33.50 6.57
N GLU A 160 -18.88 32.90 5.41
CA GLU A 160 -18.51 33.41 4.07
C GLU A 160 -17.01 33.75 3.92
N LYS A 161 -16.16 33.24 4.82
CA LYS A 161 -14.70 33.46 4.81
C LYS A 161 -13.94 32.43 3.98
N CYS A 162 -14.63 31.47 3.38
CA CYS A 162 -14.01 30.50 2.49
C CYS A 162 -13.41 31.21 1.26
N VAL A 163 -12.09 31.19 1.13
CA VAL A 163 -11.41 31.59 -0.11
C VAL A 163 -11.71 30.60 -1.24
N HIS A 164 -11.90 29.33 -0.90
CA HIS A 164 -12.16 28.24 -1.84
C HIS A 164 -13.45 27.50 -1.50
N LYS A 165 -14.08 26.88 -2.50
CA LYS A 165 -15.29 26.07 -2.28
C LYS A 165 -14.95 24.93 -1.31
N PRO A 166 -15.59 24.85 -0.13
CA PRO A 166 -15.25 23.85 0.86
C PRO A 166 -15.49 22.44 0.31
N GLN A 167 -14.51 21.56 0.47
CA GLN A 167 -14.55 20.16 0.05
C GLN A 167 -14.27 19.26 1.25
N LEU A 168 -14.96 18.12 1.30
CA LEU A 168 -14.82 17.12 2.35
C LEU A 168 -14.56 15.74 1.75
N VAL A 169 -13.60 15.02 2.32
CA VAL A 169 -13.33 13.61 2.07
C VAL A 169 -13.61 12.81 3.34
N ILE A 170 -14.40 11.74 3.25
CA ILE A 170 -14.61 10.84 4.39
C ILE A 170 -13.77 9.59 4.19
N VAL A 171 -12.94 9.26 5.17
CA VAL A 171 -11.96 8.16 5.10
C VAL A 171 -12.38 7.05 6.04
N VAL A 172 -13.04 6.03 5.50
CA VAL A 172 -13.44 4.81 6.22
C VAL A 172 -12.30 3.78 6.26
N SER A 173 -11.39 3.84 5.28
CA SER A 173 -10.25 2.91 5.15
C SER A 173 -9.32 2.87 6.38
N ASP A 174 -9.08 1.66 6.89
CA ASP A 174 -8.16 1.38 8.00
C ASP A 174 -6.70 1.69 7.63
N VAL A 175 -6.35 1.52 6.35
CA VAL A 175 -4.99 1.78 5.84
C VAL A 175 -4.63 3.26 5.97
N TYR A 176 -5.55 4.16 5.58
CA TYR A 176 -5.35 5.60 5.76
C TYR A 176 -5.38 6.02 7.23
N TYR A 177 -6.24 5.41 8.03
CA TYR A 177 -6.29 5.71 9.46
C TYR A 177 -4.98 5.32 10.17
N LYS A 178 -4.43 4.14 9.85
CA LYS A 178 -3.10 3.72 10.33
C LYS A 178 -2.01 4.66 9.87
N ALA A 179 -2.02 5.06 8.60
CA ALA A 179 -1.09 6.06 8.09
C ALA A 179 -1.16 7.35 8.91
N TYR A 180 -2.35 7.91 9.16
CA TYR A 180 -2.47 9.11 9.98
C TYR A 180 -1.92 8.96 11.41
N LEU A 181 -2.11 7.78 12.04
CA LEU A 181 -1.66 7.54 13.42
C LEU A 181 -0.15 7.31 13.54
N LEU A 182 0.44 6.67 12.53
CA LEU A 182 1.87 6.38 12.51
C LEU A 182 2.59 7.65 12.09
N LYS A 183 3.62 8.05 12.85
CA LYS A 183 4.55 9.04 12.30
C LYS A 183 5.26 8.36 11.13
N PRO A 184 5.36 9.01 9.96
CA PRO A 184 6.18 8.47 8.89
C PRO A 184 7.61 8.33 9.42
N SER A 185 8.07 7.09 9.54
CA SER A 185 9.48 6.75 9.55
C SER A 185 9.89 6.57 8.10
N GLY A 186 11.03 7.12 7.70
CA GLY A 186 11.50 7.00 6.32
C GLY A 186 10.52 7.57 5.28
N LEU A 187 10.32 6.86 4.16
CA LEU A 187 9.44 7.35 3.10
C LEU A 187 7.98 7.27 3.57
N PRO A 188 7.20 8.37 3.50
CA PRO A 188 5.79 8.31 3.80
C PRO A 188 5.11 7.28 2.89
N SER A 189 4.31 6.40 3.50
CA SER A 189 3.53 5.43 2.74
C SER A 189 2.56 6.14 1.79
N PRO A 190 2.08 5.50 0.70
CA PRO A 190 1.22 6.15 -0.28
C PRO A 190 0.02 6.91 0.34
N PRO A 191 -0.72 6.33 1.32
CA PRO A 191 -1.80 7.06 2.01
C PRO A 191 -1.33 8.34 2.72
N HIS A 192 -0.16 8.37 3.35
CA HIS A 192 0.37 9.60 3.98
C HIS A 192 0.55 10.72 2.96
N THR A 193 1.11 10.38 1.79
CA THR A 193 1.36 11.38 0.74
C THR A 193 0.05 11.94 0.17
N VAL A 194 -0.99 11.12 0.09
CA VAL A 194 -2.34 11.54 -0.31
C VAL A 194 -2.96 12.46 0.73
N LEU A 195 -2.85 12.13 2.03
CA LEU A 195 -3.34 13.00 3.12
C LEU A 195 -2.62 14.35 3.11
N ALA A 196 -1.29 14.36 2.96
CA ALA A 196 -0.51 15.60 2.85
C ALA A 196 -0.90 16.43 1.62
N ALA A 197 -1.25 15.77 0.50
CA ALA A 197 -1.74 16.47 -0.67
C ALA A 197 -3.16 17.04 -0.47
N PHE A 198 -4.04 16.38 0.30
CA PHE A 198 -5.32 16.97 0.72
C PHE A 198 -5.11 18.23 1.56
N ASP A 199 -4.15 18.23 2.49
CA ASP A 199 -3.81 19.42 3.26
C ASP A 199 -3.38 20.59 2.35
N ARG A 200 -2.54 20.33 1.34
CA ARG A 200 -2.11 21.35 0.35
C ARG A 200 -3.25 21.88 -0.51
N LEU A 201 -4.24 21.04 -0.81
CA LEU A 201 -5.44 21.43 -1.56
C LEU A 201 -6.49 22.16 -0.69
N ASN A 202 -6.23 22.33 0.62
CA ASN A 202 -7.21 22.82 1.59
C ASN A 202 -8.50 21.97 1.59
N VAL A 203 -8.37 20.66 1.40
CA VAL A 203 -9.48 19.70 1.44
C VAL A 203 -9.60 19.16 2.85
N SER A 204 -10.74 19.38 3.49
CA SER A 204 -11.00 18.76 4.79
C SER A 204 -11.15 17.25 4.62
N TYR A 205 -10.56 16.46 5.51
CA TYR A 205 -10.85 15.03 5.59
C TYR A 205 -11.16 14.62 7.02
N VAL A 206 -11.92 13.53 7.16
CA VAL A 206 -12.25 12.95 8.46
C VAL A 206 -12.17 11.44 8.41
N PHE A 207 -11.74 10.83 9.51
CA PHE A 207 -11.60 9.38 9.60
C PHE A 207 -12.85 8.74 10.20
N SER A 208 -13.24 7.57 9.72
CA SER A 208 -14.33 6.75 10.24
C SER A 208 -13.97 5.24 10.20
N PRO A 209 -12.80 4.84 10.72
CA PRO A 209 -12.32 3.46 10.60
C PRO A 209 -13.36 2.48 11.14
N LYS A 210 -13.89 1.63 10.25
CA LYS A 210 -14.87 0.58 10.56
C LYS A 210 -16.22 1.06 11.11
N ASP A 211 -16.46 2.37 11.16
CA ASP A 211 -17.76 2.94 11.55
C ASP A 211 -18.46 3.52 10.32
N ILE A 212 -19.07 2.64 9.54
CA ILE A 212 -19.82 3.03 8.34
C ILE A 212 -21.03 3.91 8.71
N GLY A 213 -21.61 3.71 9.90
CA GLY A 213 -22.74 4.50 10.39
C GLY A 213 -22.37 5.96 10.64
N TRP A 214 -21.21 6.20 11.26
CA TRP A 214 -20.68 7.55 11.47
C TRP A 214 -20.33 8.24 10.14
N ALA A 215 -19.70 7.53 9.21
CA ALA A 215 -19.43 8.05 7.86
C ALA A 215 -20.71 8.52 7.16
N ARG A 216 -21.79 7.75 7.25
CA ARG A 216 -23.11 8.14 6.74
C ARG A 216 -23.64 9.39 7.44
N ASN A 217 -23.54 9.47 8.76
CA ASN A 217 -24.01 10.64 9.52
C ASN A 217 -23.24 11.91 9.14
N VAL A 218 -21.92 11.82 8.91
CA VAL A 218 -21.12 12.95 8.39
C VAL A 218 -21.60 13.34 7.00
N HIS A 219 -21.80 12.38 6.10
CA HIS A 219 -22.34 12.67 4.76
C HIS A 219 -23.72 13.33 4.83
N MET A 220 -24.61 12.89 5.72
CA MET A 220 -25.91 13.52 5.93
C MET A 220 -25.80 14.97 6.42
N ALA A 221 -24.78 15.27 7.22
CA ALA A 221 -24.53 16.62 7.72
C ALA A 221 -23.94 17.55 6.65
N PHE A 222 -23.11 17.02 5.75
CA PHE A 222 -22.37 17.77 4.73
C PHE A 222 -22.53 17.21 3.30
N PRO A 223 -23.76 16.99 2.80
CA PRO A 223 -23.99 16.21 1.58
C PRO A 223 -23.37 16.85 0.33
N ASP A 224 -23.33 18.18 0.26
CA ASP A 224 -22.82 18.90 -0.91
C ASP A 224 -21.30 19.09 -0.89
N GLN A 225 -20.70 19.05 0.30
CA GLN A 225 -19.24 19.21 0.47
C GLN A 225 -18.51 17.87 0.32
N VAL A 226 -19.14 16.75 0.67
CA VAL A 226 -18.52 15.42 0.48
C VAL A 226 -18.31 15.14 -1.00
N LYS A 227 -17.05 15.13 -1.43
CA LYS A 227 -16.64 14.81 -2.81
C LYS A 227 -16.51 13.31 -3.04
N LEU A 228 -15.92 12.62 -2.08
CA LEU A 228 -15.73 11.17 -2.12
C LEU A 228 -15.67 10.58 -0.71
N VAL A 229 -15.90 9.28 -0.62
CA VAL A 229 -15.78 8.45 0.59
C VAL A 229 -14.86 7.27 0.26
N LEU A 230 -13.73 7.16 0.95
CA LEU A 230 -12.72 6.12 0.76
C LEU A 230 -12.97 4.94 1.70
N PHE A 231 -13.20 3.77 1.13
CA PHE A 231 -13.44 2.52 1.85
C PHE A 231 -12.30 1.51 1.64
N ASP A 232 -12.14 0.61 2.60
CA ASP A 232 -11.52 -0.69 2.33
C ASP A 232 -12.51 -1.57 1.53
N ARG A 233 -12.01 -2.53 0.75
CA ARG A 233 -12.86 -3.42 -0.07
C ARG A 233 -14.02 -4.05 0.70
N SER A 234 -13.71 -4.62 1.86
CA SER A 234 -14.70 -5.31 2.69
C SER A 234 -15.78 -4.38 3.18
N ASP A 235 -15.40 -3.16 3.53
CA ASP A 235 -16.31 -2.16 4.08
C ASP A 235 -17.21 -1.59 2.98
N LEU A 236 -16.68 -1.38 1.76
CA LEU A 236 -17.52 -1.00 0.63
C LEU A 236 -18.53 -2.11 0.29
N ARG A 237 -18.09 -3.37 0.20
CA ARG A 237 -19.00 -4.51 -0.03
C ARG A 237 -20.11 -4.55 1.02
N SER A 238 -19.75 -4.39 2.29
CA SER A 238 -20.73 -4.35 3.38
C SER A 238 -21.68 -3.15 3.28
N CYS A 239 -21.20 -1.99 2.83
CA CYS A 239 -22.03 -0.79 2.66
C CYS A 239 -22.99 -0.89 1.46
N LEU A 240 -22.58 -1.55 0.38
CA LEU A 240 -23.39 -1.78 -0.82
C LEU A 240 -24.47 -2.86 -0.60
N ASP A 241 -24.32 -3.70 0.42
CA ASP A 241 -25.39 -4.61 0.85
C ASP A 241 -26.60 -3.79 1.34
N VAL A 242 -27.76 -4.01 0.70
CA VAL A 242 -29.03 -3.30 0.97
C VAL A 242 -29.44 -3.40 2.44
N THR A 243 -29.02 -4.45 3.15
CA THR A 243 -29.33 -4.64 4.58
C THR A 243 -28.59 -3.66 5.51
N SER A 244 -27.50 -3.04 5.04
CA SER A 244 -26.60 -2.22 5.87
C SER A 244 -27.10 -0.81 6.20
N SER A 245 -28.16 -0.33 5.51
CA SER A 245 -28.64 1.07 5.61
C SER A 245 -27.53 2.11 5.38
N CYS A 246 -26.47 1.76 4.65
CA CYS A 246 -25.35 2.63 4.33
C CYS A 246 -25.55 3.37 3.00
N VAL A 247 -25.69 2.60 1.91
CA VAL A 247 -25.88 3.14 0.57
C VAL A 247 -27.23 3.83 0.42
N ARG A 248 -27.24 4.90 -0.38
CA ARG A 248 -28.47 5.61 -0.74
C ARG A 248 -29.31 4.72 -1.62
N THR A 249 -30.57 4.55 -1.21
CA THR A 249 -31.60 3.84 -1.98
C THR A 249 -32.93 4.56 -1.78
N VAL A 250 -33.97 4.11 -2.48
CA VAL A 250 -35.35 4.59 -2.25
C VAL A 250 -35.79 4.39 -0.79
N GLN A 251 -35.40 3.29 -0.16
CA GLN A 251 -35.73 2.99 1.24
C GLN A 251 -34.79 3.70 2.24
N ASN A 252 -33.61 4.12 1.79
CA ASN A 252 -32.64 4.85 2.58
C ASN A 252 -32.19 6.14 1.85
N PRO A 253 -33.06 7.16 1.74
CA PRO A 253 -32.77 8.38 0.98
C PRO A 253 -31.64 9.22 1.59
N THR A 254 -31.27 8.93 2.84
CA THR A 254 -30.20 9.57 3.59
C THR A 254 -28.85 8.84 3.50
N GLY A 255 -28.79 7.72 2.78
CA GLY A 255 -27.55 6.99 2.56
C GLY A 255 -26.52 7.77 1.75
N ILE A 256 -25.31 7.21 1.67
CA ILE A 256 -24.24 7.75 0.84
C ILE A 256 -24.53 7.33 -0.62
N PRO A 257 -24.53 8.25 -1.60
CA PRO A 257 -24.68 7.88 -3.00
C PRO A 257 -23.52 7.00 -3.46
N ALA A 258 -23.82 5.90 -4.15
CA ALA A 258 -22.80 4.93 -4.55
C ALA A 258 -21.69 5.56 -5.42
N PHE A 259 -22.02 6.56 -6.26
CA PHE A 259 -21.04 7.21 -7.13
C PHE A 259 -19.98 8.04 -6.38
N LYS A 260 -20.19 8.28 -5.08
CA LYS A 260 -19.20 8.91 -4.18
C LYS A 260 -18.35 7.89 -3.42
N MET A 261 -18.61 6.59 -3.56
CA MET A 261 -17.92 5.56 -2.80
C MET A 261 -16.78 4.98 -3.62
N PHE A 262 -15.56 5.10 -3.12
CA PHE A 262 -14.36 4.61 -3.78
C PHE A 262 -13.64 3.63 -2.87
N THR A 263 -12.90 2.70 -3.46
CA THR A 263 -11.92 1.88 -2.73
C THR A 263 -10.52 2.40 -2.94
N TRP A 264 -9.64 2.19 -1.98
CA TRP A 264 -8.20 2.36 -2.17
C TRP A 264 -7.50 1.01 -2.23
N GLU A 265 -6.58 0.88 -3.19
CA GLU A 265 -5.74 -0.28 -3.34
C GLU A 265 -4.30 0.15 -3.58
N ASN A 266 -3.35 -0.61 -3.02
CA ASN A 266 -1.94 -0.36 -3.34
C ASN A 266 -1.61 -0.83 -4.77
N GLU A 267 -2.34 -1.82 -5.28
CA GLU A 267 -2.10 -2.43 -6.59
C GLU A 267 -3.39 -2.54 -7.40
N ALA A 268 -3.26 -2.81 -8.70
CA ALA A 268 -4.40 -3.19 -9.52
C ALA A 268 -5.09 -4.42 -8.94
N THR A 269 -6.41 -4.52 -9.11
CA THR A 269 -7.16 -5.64 -8.55
C THR A 269 -7.92 -6.38 -9.63
N GLU A 270 -8.12 -7.68 -9.45
CA GLU A 270 -8.80 -8.51 -10.45
C GLU A 270 -10.31 -8.25 -10.54
N GLU A 271 -10.88 -7.53 -9.57
CA GLU A 271 -12.31 -7.27 -9.49
C GLU A 271 -12.58 -5.88 -8.91
N ALA A 272 -13.39 -5.08 -9.60
CA ALA A 272 -13.93 -3.84 -9.07
C ALA A 272 -15.08 -4.12 -8.08
N VAL A 273 -15.01 -3.52 -6.89
CA VAL A 273 -16.09 -3.64 -5.88
C VAL A 273 -17.25 -2.68 -6.17
N SER A 274 -16.95 -1.52 -6.75
CA SER A 274 -17.96 -0.51 -7.09
C SER A 274 -18.89 -1.02 -8.19
N PRO A 275 -20.22 -0.75 -8.10
CA PRO A 275 -21.17 -1.09 -9.16
C PRO A 275 -20.89 -0.33 -10.47
N PHE A 276 -20.02 0.67 -10.45
CA PHE A 276 -19.62 1.47 -11.62
C PHE A 276 -18.26 1.04 -12.22
N GLY A 277 -17.67 -0.05 -11.71
CA GLY A 277 -16.46 -0.66 -12.27
C GLY A 277 -15.14 -0.04 -11.79
N TYR A 278 -14.07 -0.36 -12.52
CA TYR A 278 -12.68 -0.03 -12.14
C TYR A 278 -12.38 1.44 -11.90
N PRO A 279 -12.98 2.44 -12.60
CA PRO A 279 -12.67 3.85 -12.34
C PRO A 279 -12.96 4.32 -10.90
N TRP A 280 -13.76 3.58 -10.13
CA TRP A 280 -14.04 3.84 -8.70
C TRP A 280 -13.08 3.14 -7.73
N THR A 281 -12.10 2.41 -8.24
CA THR A 281 -10.96 1.92 -7.48
C THR A 281 -9.80 2.90 -7.67
N LEU A 282 -9.35 3.52 -6.59
CA LEU A 282 -8.17 4.38 -6.58
C LEU A 282 -6.93 3.54 -6.30
N THR A 283 -5.87 3.73 -7.07
CA THR A 283 -4.64 2.97 -6.89
C THR A 283 -3.42 3.84 -6.62
N ALA A 284 -2.54 3.36 -5.73
CA ALA A 284 -1.20 3.93 -5.53
C ALA A 284 -0.27 3.66 -6.72
N ARG A 285 -0.60 2.66 -7.55
CA ARG A 285 0.21 2.20 -8.66
C ARG A 285 -0.57 2.29 -9.95
N GLN A 286 0.15 2.55 -11.05
CA GLN A 286 -0.49 2.60 -12.35
C GLN A 286 -1.05 1.21 -12.66
N ALA A 287 -2.36 1.16 -12.88
CA ALA A 287 -3.10 -0.06 -13.08
C ALA A 287 -3.58 -0.15 -14.52
N TYR A 288 -3.69 -1.38 -15.03
CA TYR A 288 -3.98 -1.64 -16.45
C TYR A 288 -5.45 -2.01 -16.70
N ALA A 289 -6.24 -2.31 -15.65
CA ALA A 289 -7.64 -2.69 -15.79
C ALA A 289 -8.61 -1.48 -15.85
N GLY A 290 -8.07 -0.25 -15.85
CA GLY A 290 -8.84 0.98 -15.95
C GLY A 290 -9.16 1.62 -14.60
N GLU A 291 -8.46 1.24 -13.54
CA GLU A 291 -8.53 1.91 -12.24
C GLU A 291 -8.03 3.36 -12.31
N SER A 292 -8.52 4.19 -11.40
CA SER A 292 -8.09 5.59 -11.30
C SER A 292 -6.75 5.68 -10.58
N PHE A 293 -5.68 5.86 -11.35
CA PHE A 293 -4.35 6.06 -10.81
C PHE A 293 -4.25 7.41 -10.08
N VAL A 294 -4.18 7.35 -8.75
CA VAL A 294 -3.88 8.52 -7.91
C VAL A 294 -2.38 8.59 -7.66
N GLY A 295 -1.75 7.44 -7.46
CA GLY A 295 -0.33 7.38 -7.19
C GLY A 295 0.02 7.81 -5.77
N PHE A 296 1.28 8.20 -5.62
CA PHE A 296 1.83 8.83 -4.42
C PHE A 296 2.87 9.85 -4.85
N SER A 297 3.45 10.56 -3.88
CA SER A 297 4.56 11.46 -4.13
C SER A 297 5.77 11.11 -3.28
N ILE A 298 6.96 11.24 -3.84
CA ILE A 298 8.20 11.27 -3.07
C ILE A 298 8.31 12.69 -2.54
N PRO A 299 8.30 12.91 -1.21
CA PRO A 299 8.37 14.24 -0.66
C PRO A 299 9.75 14.83 -0.94
N ASP A 300 9.82 16.12 -1.23
CA ASP A 300 11.11 16.81 -1.39
C ASP A 300 11.94 16.79 -0.09
N SER A 301 11.33 16.40 1.05
CA SER A 301 12.04 16.15 2.31
C SER A 301 13.07 15.03 2.21
N CYS A 302 13.01 14.11 1.24
CA CYS A 302 14.07 13.11 1.04
C CYS A 302 15.44 13.77 0.80
N ARG A 303 15.47 15.00 0.25
CA ARG A 303 16.71 15.80 0.11
C ARG A 303 17.13 16.52 1.39
N LYS A 304 16.21 16.69 2.34
CA LYS A 304 16.41 17.40 3.61
C LYS A 304 16.81 16.45 4.74
N GLU A 305 16.28 15.23 4.72
CA GLU A 305 16.51 14.20 5.75
C GLU A 305 17.95 13.66 5.71
N VAL A 306 18.50 13.48 4.51
CA VAL A 306 19.88 13.04 4.32
C VAL A 306 20.61 14.02 3.41
N PRO A 307 21.75 14.59 3.85
CA PRO A 307 22.54 15.49 3.02
C PRO A 307 22.92 14.82 1.70
N TYR A 308 22.77 15.55 0.60
CA TYR A 308 23.28 15.10 -0.68
C TYR A 308 24.78 14.82 -0.58
N VAL A 309 25.19 13.59 -0.93
CA VAL A 309 26.60 13.18 -0.97
C VAL A 309 27.09 13.31 -2.40
N PRO A 310 28.02 14.23 -2.69
CA PRO A 310 28.60 14.38 -4.01
C PRO A 310 29.21 13.05 -4.49
N PRO A 311 29.13 12.72 -5.79
CA PRO A 311 29.62 11.45 -6.31
C PRO A 311 31.07 11.14 -5.97
N ALA A 312 31.93 12.17 -5.95
CA ALA A 312 33.35 12.02 -5.61
C ALA A 312 33.58 11.58 -4.16
N ASP A 313 32.65 11.88 -3.26
CA ASP A 313 32.72 11.57 -1.83
C ASP A 313 32.02 10.26 -1.47
N ARG A 314 31.37 9.61 -2.45
CA ARG A 314 30.70 8.32 -2.25
C ARG A 314 31.70 7.18 -2.19
N PHE A 315 31.45 6.23 -1.29
CA PHE A 315 32.28 5.05 -1.15
C PHE A 315 32.06 4.09 -2.32
N ASP A 316 33.13 3.40 -2.73
CA ASP A 316 33.08 2.33 -3.75
C ASP A 316 32.38 1.08 -3.20
N ARG A 317 31.06 1.20 -2.99
CA ARG A 317 30.20 0.18 -2.44
C ARG A 317 28.83 0.19 -3.09
N VAL A 318 28.22 -1.00 -3.09
CA VAL A 318 26.86 -1.27 -3.53
C VAL A 318 26.01 -1.54 -2.29
N TRP A 319 24.90 -0.81 -2.16
CA TRP A 319 23.88 -1.11 -1.15
C TRP A 319 22.90 -2.12 -1.73
N ILE A 320 22.70 -3.25 -1.05
CA ILE A 320 21.72 -4.26 -1.45
C ILE A 320 20.40 -3.96 -0.75
N LEU A 321 19.31 -3.96 -1.51
CA LEU A 321 17.96 -3.85 -0.98
C LEU A 321 17.55 -5.17 -0.34
N ALA A 322 18.00 -5.41 0.90
CA ALA A 322 17.59 -6.56 1.69
C ALA A 322 17.51 -6.25 3.19
N THR A 323 16.32 -6.36 3.77
CA THR A 323 16.10 -6.14 5.21
C THR A 323 16.05 -7.44 6.02
N VAL A 324 16.00 -8.60 5.37
CA VAL A 324 16.06 -9.92 6.01
C VAL A 324 16.89 -10.89 5.16
N GLU A 325 17.53 -11.85 5.81
CA GLU A 325 18.38 -12.86 5.14
C GLU A 325 17.62 -13.68 4.08
N THR A 326 16.31 -13.85 4.27
CA THR A 326 15.47 -14.65 3.37
C THR A 326 15.42 -14.11 1.95
N PHE A 327 15.72 -12.82 1.75
CA PHE A 327 15.79 -12.23 0.42
C PHE A 327 16.99 -12.69 -0.41
N PHE A 328 18.01 -13.28 0.21
CA PHE A 328 19.12 -13.90 -0.53
C PHE A 328 18.80 -15.31 -1.03
N TRP A 329 17.70 -15.90 -0.58
CA TRP A 329 17.33 -17.26 -0.97
C TRP A 329 16.94 -17.33 -2.45
N LYS A 330 17.16 -18.48 -3.08
CA LYS A 330 16.91 -18.68 -4.51
C LYS A 330 15.46 -18.38 -4.95
N THR A 331 14.49 -18.49 -4.04
CA THR A 331 13.08 -18.17 -4.33
C THR A 331 12.79 -16.67 -4.37
N HIS A 332 13.66 -15.86 -3.78
CA HIS A 332 13.50 -14.41 -3.58
C HIS A 332 14.58 -13.58 -4.28
N ASN A 333 15.60 -14.26 -4.82
CA ASN A 333 16.76 -13.65 -5.45
C ASN A 333 16.98 -14.20 -6.87
N VAL A 334 17.05 -13.32 -7.86
CA VAL A 334 17.38 -13.70 -9.24
C VAL A 334 18.88 -13.85 -9.50
N PHE A 335 19.73 -13.32 -8.61
CA PHE A 335 21.18 -13.38 -8.71
C PHE A 335 21.75 -14.41 -7.73
N PRO A 336 22.42 -15.46 -8.20
CA PRO A 336 22.93 -16.48 -7.29
C PRO A 336 24.08 -15.90 -6.44
N PRO A 337 24.25 -16.32 -5.17
CA PRO A 337 25.23 -15.73 -4.24
C PRO A 337 26.67 -15.68 -4.78
N GLU A 338 27.04 -16.62 -5.64
CA GLU A 338 28.34 -16.69 -6.30
C GLU A 338 28.63 -15.45 -7.18
N TYR A 339 27.61 -14.72 -7.64
CA TYR A 339 27.79 -13.49 -8.42
C TYR A 339 28.46 -12.41 -7.57
N PHE A 340 28.03 -12.27 -6.33
CA PHE A 340 28.54 -11.27 -5.39
C PHE A 340 29.99 -11.60 -5.01
N GLU A 341 30.25 -12.86 -4.65
CA GLU A 341 31.60 -13.34 -4.29
C GLU A 341 32.56 -13.17 -5.46
N LYS A 342 32.17 -13.66 -6.65
CA LYS A 342 32.98 -13.57 -7.87
C LYS A 342 33.25 -12.13 -8.28
N LEU A 343 32.26 -11.24 -8.22
CA LEU A 343 32.49 -9.83 -8.56
C LEU A 343 33.42 -9.16 -7.54
N GLY A 344 33.25 -9.48 -6.25
CA GLY A 344 34.13 -9.00 -5.19
C GLY A 344 35.59 -9.43 -5.39
N ASP A 345 35.82 -10.68 -5.80
CA ASP A 345 37.16 -11.21 -6.07
C ASP A 345 37.78 -10.64 -7.35
N GLU A 346 36.98 -10.45 -8.41
CA GLU A 346 37.45 -9.90 -9.69
C GLU A 346 37.69 -8.39 -9.66
N THR A 347 37.16 -7.69 -8.66
CA THR A 347 37.15 -6.23 -8.59
C THR A 347 37.49 -5.73 -7.18
N LYS A 348 37.09 -4.51 -6.84
CA LYS A 348 37.17 -3.97 -5.46
C LYS A 348 35.80 -3.59 -4.92
N VAL A 349 34.73 -4.03 -5.59
CA VAL A 349 33.36 -3.73 -5.21
C VAL A 349 33.03 -4.44 -3.91
N ARG A 350 32.42 -3.70 -2.97
CA ARG A 350 31.95 -4.22 -1.70
C ARG A 350 30.44 -4.09 -1.61
N PHE A 351 29.80 -5.13 -1.08
CA PHE A 351 28.35 -5.19 -0.92
C PHE A 351 27.98 -4.95 0.54
N PHE A 352 27.03 -4.05 0.75
CA PHE A 352 26.53 -3.67 2.07
C PHE A 352 25.03 -3.88 2.13
N THR A 353 24.52 -4.22 3.31
CA THR A 353 23.10 -4.25 3.58
C THR A 353 22.86 -3.99 5.07
N GLN A 354 21.60 -3.80 5.47
CA GLN A 354 21.21 -3.74 6.87
C GLN A 354 20.11 -4.76 7.12
N LEU A 355 20.49 -5.88 7.74
CA LEU A 355 19.54 -6.93 8.08
C LEU A 355 18.90 -6.63 9.43
N HIS A 356 17.59 -6.84 9.53
CA HIS A 356 16.95 -6.94 10.83
C HIS A 356 17.51 -8.14 11.59
N PRO A 357 17.77 -8.00 12.90
CA PRO A 357 18.13 -9.13 13.74
C PRO A 357 17.04 -10.17 13.66
N THR A 358 17.32 -11.29 13.00
CA THR A 358 16.36 -12.38 12.77
C THR A 358 16.33 -13.35 13.95
N GLU A 359 16.62 -12.91 15.18
CA GLU A 359 16.53 -13.72 16.40
C GLU A 359 15.11 -14.29 16.56
N GLY A 360 14.84 -15.45 15.92
CA GLY A 360 13.51 -16.06 15.87
C GLY A 360 13.17 -16.68 14.51
N ARG A 361 13.21 -15.92 13.41
CA ARG A 361 12.56 -16.34 12.14
C ARG A 361 13.21 -17.53 11.44
N LEU A 362 14.54 -17.70 11.52
CA LEU A 362 15.20 -18.86 10.91
C LEU A 362 14.91 -20.18 11.63
N LYS A 363 14.61 -20.12 12.94
CA LYS A 363 14.26 -21.32 13.73
C LYS A 363 12.92 -21.92 13.30
N ASP A 364 12.07 -21.12 12.65
CA ASP A 364 10.76 -21.55 12.18
C ASP A 364 10.82 -22.27 10.82
N TYR A 365 11.96 -22.21 10.11
CA TYR A 365 12.15 -22.85 8.80
C TYR A 365 13.36 -23.83 8.74
N PRO A 366 13.44 -24.83 9.64
CA PRO A 366 14.57 -25.76 9.67
C PRO A 366 14.67 -26.66 8.42
N GLN A 367 13.59 -26.77 7.65
CA GLN A 367 13.51 -27.62 6.45
C GLN A 367 14.20 -27.00 5.22
N LEU A 368 14.59 -25.72 5.26
CA LEU A 368 15.10 -24.97 4.10
C LEU A 368 16.62 -24.70 4.17
N SER A 369 17.33 -25.31 5.14
CA SER A 369 18.76 -25.08 5.43
C SER A 369 19.68 -25.12 4.21
N ASP A 370 19.36 -25.93 3.21
CA ASP A 370 20.23 -26.20 2.06
C ASP A 370 20.10 -25.15 0.94
N THR A 371 19.17 -24.20 1.07
CA THR A 371 18.99 -23.07 0.12
C THR A 371 19.36 -21.71 0.72
N HIS A 372 19.90 -21.70 1.94
CA HIS A 372 20.20 -20.49 2.70
C HIS A 372 21.66 -20.07 2.52
N THR A 373 21.97 -19.40 1.42
CA THR A 373 23.32 -18.87 1.18
C THR A 373 23.27 -17.36 1.08
N VAL A 374 23.62 -16.68 2.17
CA VAL A 374 23.98 -15.26 2.14
C VAL A 374 25.40 -15.15 1.58
N PRO A 375 25.68 -14.21 0.65
CA PRO A 375 27.02 -14.05 0.11
C PRO A 375 28.07 -13.80 1.19
N LYS A 376 29.21 -14.50 1.14
CA LYS A 376 30.25 -14.39 2.20
C LYS A 376 30.91 -13.01 2.27
N ASN A 377 30.91 -12.28 1.17
CA ASN A 377 31.50 -10.94 1.09
C ASN A 377 30.49 -9.82 1.37
N LEU A 378 29.29 -10.16 1.86
CA LEU A 378 28.30 -9.19 2.31
C LEU A 378 28.69 -8.59 3.66
N VAL A 379 28.67 -7.26 3.75
CA VAL A 379 28.84 -6.53 5.00
C VAL A 379 27.46 -6.15 5.54
N ASP A 380 27.02 -6.80 6.60
CA ASP A 380 25.80 -6.42 7.33
C ASP A 380 26.11 -5.34 8.38
N VAL A 381 25.58 -4.14 8.18
CA VAL A 381 25.76 -3.02 9.12
C VAL A 381 24.74 -3.04 10.27
N GLY A 382 23.70 -3.87 10.18
CA GLY A 382 22.66 -4.01 11.21
C GLY A 382 23.19 -4.67 12.48
N GLN A 383 24.05 -5.68 12.34
CA GLN A 383 24.65 -6.38 13.49
C GLN A 383 25.67 -5.52 14.27
N GLN A 384 26.30 -4.54 13.63
CA GLN A 384 27.37 -3.75 14.27
C GLN A 384 26.84 -2.76 15.32
N THR A 385 25.59 -2.33 15.21
CA THR A 385 25.01 -1.28 16.07
C THR A 385 24.21 -1.81 17.25
N HIS A 386 23.72 -3.05 17.17
CA HIS A 386 22.83 -3.60 18.19
C HIS A 386 23.50 -3.81 19.56
N LEU A 387 24.84 -3.74 19.61
CA LEU A 387 25.62 -3.88 20.84
C LEU A 387 25.68 -2.60 21.67
N ASP A 388 25.41 -1.42 21.09
CA ASP A 388 25.63 -0.14 21.75
C ASP A 388 24.35 0.70 22.00
N SER A 389 23.21 0.39 21.35
CA SER A 389 21.97 1.19 21.46
C SER A 389 20.69 0.33 21.55
N VAL A 390 20.28 -0.03 22.77
CA VAL A 390 19.05 -0.83 23.03
C VAL A 390 17.76 0.03 22.99
N ASP A 391 17.89 1.36 22.96
CA ASP A 391 16.75 2.31 22.99
C ASP A 391 16.48 3.02 21.66
N GLU A 392 17.20 2.69 20.58
CA GLU A 392 16.95 3.29 19.26
C GLU A 392 15.65 2.73 18.65
N GLY A 393 14.71 3.61 18.33
CA GLY A 393 13.41 3.24 17.79
C GLY A 393 13.50 2.75 16.35
N GLU A 394 12.42 2.15 15.83
CA GLU A 394 12.29 1.71 14.43
C GLU A 394 12.66 2.81 13.41
N ASN A 395 12.41 4.07 13.75
CA ASN A 395 12.75 5.24 12.94
C ASN A 395 14.26 5.40 12.69
N ASP A 396 15.10 5.02 13.66
CA ASP A 396 16.55 5.14 13.54
C ASP A 396 17.12 4.06 12.61
N PHE A 397 16.40 2.94 12.44
CA PHE A 397 16.79 1.88 11.53
C PHE A 397 16.72 2.35 10.06
N GLU A 398 15.59 2.93 9.66
CA GLU A 398 15.36 3.39 8.28
C GLU A 398 16.18 4.63 7.92
N ALA A 399 16.27 5.60 8.83
CA ALA A 399 17.09 6.80 8.62
C ALA A 399 18.57 6.43 8.37
N ARG A 400 19.07 5.45 9.13
CA ARG A 400 20.43 4.92 8.96
C ARG A 400 20.58 4.14 7.66
N ALA A 401 19.60 3.32 7.27
CA ALA A 401 19.62 2.64 5.97
C ALA A 401 19.75 3.66 4.83
N LEU A 402 18.97 4.74 4.89
CA LEU A 402 19.02 5.84 3.92
C LEU A 402 20.37 6.57 3.92
N GLU A 403 20.97 6.80 5.09
CA GLU A 403 22.31 7.39 5.21
C GLU A 403 23.40 6.50 4.58
N TYR A 404 23.35 5.19 4.83
CA TYR A 404 24.32 4.27 4.21
C TYR A 404 24.11 4.17 2.70
N MET A 405 22.85 4.12 2.26
CA MET A 405 22.47 4.11 0.86
C MET A 405 22.96 5.37 0.15
N SER A 406 22.74 6.57 0.69
CA SER A 406 23.14 7.85 0.06
C SER A 406 24.64 7.98 -0.18
N LYS A 407 25.44 7.31 0.65
CA LYS A 407 26.92 7.23 0.53
C LYS A 407 27.40 6.10 -0.39
N SER A 408 26.49 5.29 -0.93
CA SER A 408 26.79 4.18 -1.85
C SER A 408 26.68 4.63 -3.30
N ARG A 409 27.36 3.94 -4.22
CA ARG A 409 27.33 4.29 -5.65
C ARG A 409 26.17 3.68 -6.42
N LEU A 410 25.54 2.64 -5.87
CA LEU A 410 24.46 1.91 -6.50
C LEU A 410 23.56 1.28 -5.42
N LEU A 411 22.25 1.30 -5.65
CA LEU A 411 21.28 0.43 -5.00
C LEU A 411 21.06 -0.80 -5.87
N LEU A 412 21.19 -2.00 -5.31
CA LEU A 412 21.02 -3.27 -6.02
C LEU A 412 19.77 -3.99 -5.50
N GLY A 413 18.84 -4.23 -6.41
CA GLY A 413 17.67 -5.07 -6.17
C GLY A 413 17.96 -6.56 -6.29
N LEU A 414 17.27 -7.39 -5.50
CA LEU A 414 17.37 -8.85 -5.56
C LEU A 414 16.20 -9.53 -6.27
N TRP A 415 15.08 -8.83 -6.44
CA TRP A 415 13.72 -9.27 -6.86
C TRP A 415 12.71 -9.06 -5.74
N ASP A 416 12.95 -9.64 -4.57
CA ASP A 416 12.15 -9.38 -3.38
C ASP A 416 12.90 -8.48 -2.38
N PRO A 417 12.20 -7.55 -1.70
CA PRO A 417 10.77 -7.31 -1.82
C PRO A 417 10.41 -6.53 -3.09
N ARG A 418 9.22 -6.77 -3.64
CA ARG A 418 8.71 -6.07 -4.82
C ARG A 418 8.15 -4.70 -4.46
N PHE A 419 8.27 -3.75 -5.39
CA PHE A 419 7.64 -2.42 -5.33
C PHE A 419 8.09 -1.59 -4.14
N GLU A 420 9.38 -1.67 -3.86
CA GLU A 420 9.96 -1.01 -2.71
C GLU A 420 10.15 0.49 -2.94
N LEU A 421 9.53 1.26 -2.05
CA LEU A 421 9.63 2.72 -2.01
C LEU A 421 11.05 3.21 -1.73
N THR A 422 11.87 2.39 -1.06
CA THR A 422 13.30 2.65 -0.84
C THR A 422 14.06 2.90 -2.15
N VAL A 423 13.63 2.27 -3.26
CA VAL A 423 14.25 2.48 -4.57
C VAL A 423 14.09 3.92 -5.04
N LEU A 424 12.92 4.49 -4.80
CA LEU A 424 12.61 5.88 -5.15
C LEU A 424 13.35 6.88 -4.25
N GLN A 425 13.56 6.52 -2.97
CA GLN A 425 14.45 7.30 -2.10
C GLN A 425 15.90 7.29 -2.61
N ALA A 426 16.39 6.15 -3.10
CA ALA A 426 17.73 6.05 -3.67
C ALA A 426 17.91 7.04 -4.82
N LEU A 427 16.97 7.04 -5.77
CA LEU A 427 16.98 8.00 -6.88
C LEU A 427 16.93 9.45 -6.37
N CYS A 428 16.10 9.74 -5.36
CA CYS A 428 16.04 11.08 -4.76
C CYS A 428 17.40 11.51 -4.17
N VAL A 429 18.13 10.63 -3.49
CA VAL A 429 19.48 10.97 -2.97
C VAL A 429 20.59 10.80 -4.02
N GLY A 430 20.20 10.58 -5.29
CA GLY A 430 21.09 10.50 -6.44
C GLY A 430 21.83 9.18 -6.57
N VAL A 431 21.31 8.09 -6.02
CA VAL A 431 21.87 6.74 -6.11
C VAL A 431 21.09 5.97 -7.19
N PRO A 432 21.75 5.52 -8.28
CA PRO A 432 21.08 4.75 -9.32
C PRO A 432 20.62 3.38 -8.80
N PHE A 433 19.73 2.73 -9.53
CA PHE A 433 19.16 1.44 -9.16
C PHE A 433 19.45 0.35 -10.19
N LEU A 434 19.84 -0.84 -9.74
CA LEU A 434 19.83 -2.05 -10.56
C LEU A 434 18.51 -2.79 -10.32
N ASN A 435 17.65 -2.78 -11.34
CA ASN A 435 16.33 -3.38 -11.31
C ASN A 435 16.36 -4.79 -11.93
N PRO A 436 16.28 -5.85 -11.13
CA PRO A 436 16.28 -7.21 -11.66
C PRO A 436 15.00 -7.48 -12.48
N ILE A 437 15.19 -8.14 -13.62
CA ILE A 437 14.10 -8.72 -14.42
C ILE A 437 13.89 -10.15 -13.92
N HIS A 438 12.65 -10.50 -13.59
CA HIS A 438 12.27 -11.84 -13.18
C HIS A 438 11.64 -12.64 -14.32
N GLN A 439 10.75 -12.01 -15.10
CA GLN A 439 10.10 -12.62 -16.26
C GLN A 439 10.05 -11.63 -17.42
N TRP A 440 10.07 -12.16 -18.64
CA TRP A 440 9.98 -11.40 -19.88
C TRP A 440 9.50 -12.30 -21.02
N ASP A 441 9.03 -11.69 -22.11
CA ASP A 441 8.82 -12.42 -23.36
C ASP A 441 10.15 -12.65 -24.07
N ALA A 442 10.62 -13.89 -24.08
CA ALA A 442 11.88 -14.27 -24.72
C ALA A 442 11.91 -14.00 -26.23
N SER A 443 10.75 -14.01 -26.91
CA SER A 443 10.65 -13.70 -28.34
C SER A 443 10.74 -12.20 -28.61
N ASN A 444 10.50 -11.37 -27.59
CA ASN A 444 10.55 -9.91 -27.67
C ASN A 444 11.18 -9.32 -26.40
N ALA A 445 12.41 -9.73 -26.11
CA ALA A 445 13.09 -9.38 -24.86
C ALA A 445 13.32 -7.87 -24.67
N THR A 446 13.23 -7.07 -25.73
CA THR A 446 13.35 -5.60 -25.65
C THR A 446 12.04 -4.90 -25.28
N ASN A 447 10.90 -5.59 -25.33
CA ASN A 447 9.61 -5.00 -24.97
C ASN A 447 9.44 -4.95 -23.44
N ARG A 448 9.65 -3.77 -22.87
CA ARG A 448 9.60 -3.52 -21.43
C ARG A 448 8.21 -3.60 -20.82
N GLU A 449 7.16 -3.48 -21.62
CA GLU A 449 5.78 -3.65 -21.16
C GLU A 449 5.49 -5.11 -20.76
N LEU A 450 6.28 -6.04 -21.31
CA LEU A 450 6.20 -7.48 -21.02
C LEU A 450 7.20 -7.91 -19.93
N TRP A 451 7.93 -6.97 -19.33
CA TRP A 451 8.88 -7.27 -18.26
C TRP A 451 8.18 -7.28 -16.90
N VAL A 452 8.43 -8.34 -16.15
CA VAL A 452 8.12 -8.40 -14.73
C VAL A 452 9.43 -8.13 -13.98
N THR A 453 9.53 -6.94 -13.38
CA THR A 453 10.72 -6.47 -12.65
C THR A 453 10.40 -6.19 -11.18
N GLN A 454 11.42 -5.98 -10.34
CA GLN A 454 11.22 -5.66 -8.93
C GLN A 454 10.45 -4.35 -8.74
N ASN A 455 10.73 -3.33 -9.57
CA ASN A 455 10.02 -2.05 -9.61
C ASN A 455 9.59 -1.71 -11.05
N PRO A 456 8.41 -2.20 -11.51
CA PRO A 456 7.92 -2.02 -12.87
C PRO A 456 7.68 -0.57 -13.28
N GLU A 457 7.32 0.29 -12.33
CA GLU A 457 7.19 1.73 -12.57
C GLU A 457 8.50 2.38 -13.06
N LEU A 458 9.64 1.71 -12.86
CA LEU A 458 10.95 2.13 -13.32
C LEU A 458 11.39 1.49 -14.65
N ASN A 459 10.57 0.62 -15.25
CA ASN A 459 10.88 0.00 -16.56
C ASN A 459 11.09 1.06 -17.65
N VAL A 460 10.42 2.20 -17.54
CA VAL A 460 10.54 3.31 -18.50
C VAL A 460 11.84 4.10 -18.37
N LEU A 461 12.62 3.89 -17.31
CA LEU A 461 13.88 4.58 -17.09
C LEU A 461 15.06 3.77 -17.64
N ASP A 462 16.03 4.50 -18.17
CA ASP A 462 17.28 3.98 -18.71
C ASP A 462 18.47 4.37 -17.82
N PRO A 463 19.65 3.77 -18.05
CA PRO A 463 20.90 4.30 -17.53
C PRO A 463 21.06 5.79 -17.89
N PRO A 464 21.58 6.62 -16.98
CA PRO A 464 22.28 6.22 -15.75
C PRO A 464 21.38 6.02 -14.53
N TYR A 465 20.06 6.20 -14.62
CA TYR A 465 19.17 6.11 -13.45
C TYR A 465 18.87 4.67 -13.04
N VAL A 466 18.50 3.84 -14.02
CA VAL A 466 18.06 2.46 -13.77
C VAL A 466 18.73 1.49 -14.74
N TYR A 467 19.31 0.43 -14.20
CA TYR A 467 19.98 -0.63 -14.94
C TYR A 467 19.16 -1.91 -14.82
N HIS A 468 18.53 -2.34 -15.92
CA HIS A 468 17.74 -3.57 -15.95
C HIS A 468 18.62 -4.77 -16.30
N VAL A 469 18.56 -5.83 -15.49
CA VAL A 469 19.43 -7.02 -15.67
C VAL A 469 18.61 -8.30 -15.67
N PHE A 470 18.80 -9.13 -16.69
CA PHE A 470 18.17 -10.44 -16.82
C PHE A 470 18.75 -11.44 -15.81
N PRO A 471 17.94 -12.41 -15.35
CA PRO A 471 18.41 -13.42 -14.42
C PRO A 471 19.46 -14.29 -15.10
N HIS A 472 20.42 -14.79 -14.31
CA HIS A 472 21.49 -15.68 -14.77
C HIS A 472 22.45 -15.10 -15.83
N ASP A 473 22.47 -13.78 -16.04
CA ASP A 473 23.47 -13.10 -16.87
C ASP A 473 24.54 -12.37 -16.02
N TYR A 474 25.59 -13.11 -15.64
CA TYR A 474 26.70 -12.55 -14.86
C TYR A 474 27.42 -11.41 -15.58
N ALA A 475 27.53 -11.47 -16.90
CA ALA A 475 28.23 -10.45 -17.67
C ALA A 475 27.46 -9.13 -17.63
N ALA A 476 26.13 -9.17 -17.83
CA ALA A 476 25.26 -8.01 -17.69
C ALA A 476 25.24 -7.49 -16.23
N PHE A 477 25.14 -8.37 -15.24
CA PHE A 477 25.20 -8.02 -13.82
C PHE A 477 26.49 -7.25 -13.47
N LYS A 478 27.65 -7.81 -13.84
CA LYS A 478 28.95 -7.16 -13.63
C LYS A 478 29.04 -5.82 -14.35
N LYS A 479 28.63 -5.77 -15.62
CA LYS A 479 28.68 -4.55 -16.42
C LYS A 479 27.80 -3.44 -15.83
N ALA A 480 26.56 -3.75 -15.48
CA ALA A 480 25.62 -2.79 -14.89
C ALA A 480 26.17 -2.18 -13.59
N ILE A 481 26.75 -3.01 -12.71
CA ILE A 481 27.34 -2.53 -11.46
C ILE A 481 28.52 -1.60 -11.73
N LEU A 482 29.46 -1.99 -12.59
CA LEU A 482 30.64 -1.18 -12.89
C LEU A 482 30.25 0.14 -13.58
N ASP A 483 29.36 0.10 -14.57
CA ASP A 483 28.86 1.28 -15.26
C ASP A 483 28.17 2.26 -14.29
N ALA A 484 27.33 1.75 -13.38
CA ALA A 484 26.66 2.58 -12.37
C ALA A 484 27.65 3.21 -11.38
N MET A 485 28.71 2.49 -11.02
CA MET A 485 29.77 3.04 -10.16
C MET A 485 30.58 4.14 -10.83
N GLU A 486 30.67 4.14 -12.16
CA GLU A 486 31.38 5.15 -12.94
C GLU A 486 30.48 6.30 -13.41
N THR A 487 29.15 6.10 -13.39
CA THR A 487 28.18 7.05 -13.95
C THR A 487 27.21 7.55 -12.88
N PRO A 488 27.62 8.50 -12.03
CA PRO A 488 26.75 9.02 -11.00
C PRO A 488 25.58 9.80 -11.57
N ILE A 489 24.49 9.86 -10.81
CA ILE A 489 23.31 10.67 -11.13
C ILE A 489 23.17 11.83 -10.16
N ALA A 490 22.52 12.90 -10.64
CA ALA A 490 21.94 13.90 -9.76
C ALA A 490 20.75 13.31 -8.99
N SER A 491 20.31 13.99 -7.93
CA SER A 491 19.03 13.73 -7.28
C SER A 491 17.91 13.69 -8.34
N TYR A 492 17.12 12.62 -8.35
CA TYR A 492 16.07 12.43 -9.33
C TYR A 492 14.79 11.93 -8.66
N ILE A 493 13.69 12.64 -8.93
CA ILE A 493 12.32 12.23 -8.59
C ILE A 493 11.59 12.14 -9.94
N PRO A 494 11.02 10.97 -10.30
CA PRO A 494 10.21 10.88 -11.52
C PRO A 494 9.15 11.99 -11.55
N PRO A 495 8.98 12.74 -12.65
CA PRO A 495 8.10 13.92 -12.67
C PRO A 495 6.67 13.64 -12.21
N HIS A 496 6.14 12.45 -12.52
CA HIS A 496 4.80 12.03 -12.12
C HIS A 496 4.68 11.64 -10.63
N LEU A 497 5.79 11.44 -9.91
CA LEU A 497 5.84 11.17 -8.47
C LEU A 497 6.24 12.39 -7.64
N THR A 498 6.21 13.59 -8.23
CA THR A 498 6.38 14.83 -7.48
C THR A 498 5.13 15.17 -6.66
N GLU A 499 5.30 15.95 -5.60
CA GLU A 499 4.19 16.44 -4.78
C GLU A 499 3.18 17.27 -5.60
N ALA A 500 3.69 18.09 -6.52
CA ALA A 500 2.88 18.88 -7.43
C ALA A 500 2.05 17.99 -8.37
N ALA A 501 2.65 16.93 -8.93
CA ALA A 501 1.94 16.01 -9.81
C ALA A 501 0.85 15.22 -9.07
N LEU A 502 1.11 14.74 -7.85
CA LEU A 502 0.09 14.10 -7.01
C LEU A 502 -1.06 15.06 -6.68
N THR A 503 -0.71 16.28 -6.25
CA THR A 503 -1.69 17.33 -5.93
C THR A 503 -2.59 17.63 -7.12
N LYS A 504 -2.02 17.73 -8.32
CA LYS A 504 -2.78 17.92 -9.56
C LYS A 504 -3.75 16.76 -9.82
N ARG A 505 -3.28 15.51 -9.76
CA ARG A 505 -4.14 14.32 -9.98
C ARG A 505 -5.30 14.26 -8.97
N LEU A 506 -5.03 14.57 -7.71
CA LEU A 506 -6.07 14.60 -6.67
C LEU A 506 -7.07 15.73 -6.89
N SER A 507 -6.62 16.91 -7.33
CA SER A 507 -7.52 18.02 -7.70
C SER A 507 -8.46 17.58 -8.83
N GLU A 508 -7.90 17.01 -9.91
CA GLU A 508 -8.67 16.50 -11.05
C GLU A 508 -9.67 15.40 -10.61
N LEU A 509 -9.26 14.50 -9.73
CA LEU A 509 -10.12 13.48 -9.14
C LEU A 509 -11.30 14.09 -8.36
N LEU A 510 -11.06 15.10 -7.53
CA LEU A 510 -12.07 15.73 -6.67
C LEU A 510 -13.03 16.65 -7.44
N GLU A 511 -12.57 17.23 -8.55
CA GLU A 511 -13.35 18.13 -9.41
C GLU A 511 -14.19 17.38 -10.45
N ARG A 512 -13.85 16.13 -10.77
CA ARG A 512 -14.58 15.31 -11.73
C ARG A 512 -16.04 15.08 -11.31
N ASP A 513 -16.95 15.21 -12.27
CA ASP A 513 -18.37 14.91 -12.06
C ASP A 513 -18.62 13.40 -12.09
N TRP A 514 -18.28 12.74 -10.98
CA TRP A 514 -18.47 11.30 -10.81
C TRP A 514 -19.92 10.85 -10.94
N LYS A 515 -20.90 11.74 -10.72
CA LYS A 515 -22.29 11.41 -10.95
C LYS A 515 -22.55 11.24 -12.44
N ALA A 516 -22.15 12.21 -13.25
CA ALA A 516 -22.26 12.11 -14.70
C ALA A 516 -21.48 10.91 -15.27
N GLU A 517 -20.32 10.59 -14.70
CA GLU A 517 -19.56 9.39 -15.08
C GLU A 517 -20.31 8.10 -14.72
N ALA A 518 -20.90 8.03 -13.53
CA ALA A 518 -21.71 6.88 -13.11
C ALA A 518 -22.93 6.69 -14.03
N GLU A 519 -23.59 7.79 -14.40
CA GLU A 519 -24.73 7.78 -15.34
C GLU A 519 -24.36 7.22 -16.71
N LYS A 520 -23.12 7.44 -17.20
CA LYS A 520 -22.65 6.88 -18.47
C LYS A 520 -22.47 5.36 -18.44
N VAL A 521 -22.05 4.81 -17.30
CA VAL A 521 -21.69 3.38 -17.18
C VAL A 521 -22.79 2.54 -16.54
N ALA A 522 -23.82 3.15 -15.97
CA ALA A 522 -24.99 2.49 -15.40
C ALA A 522 -25.89 1.85 -16.48
N THR A 523 -25.37 0.79 -17.09
CA THR A 523 -25.95 0.09 -18.24
C THR A 523 -26.81 -1.11 -17.83
N THR A 524 -26.77 -1.50 -16.55
CA THR A 524 -27.53 -2.64 -16.01
C THR A 524 -28.59 -2.17 -15.01
N GLU A 525 -29.70 -2.91 -14.87
CA GLU A 525 -30.74 -2.62 -13.87
C GLU A 525 -30.13 -2.51 -12.46
N ALA A 526 -29.22 -3.42 -12.09
CA ALA A 526 -28.53 -3.39 -10.79
C ALA A 526 -27.72 -2.09 -10.57
N SER A 527 -27.04 -1.57 -11.60
CA SER A 527 -26.32 -0.29 -11.51
C SER A 527 -27.25 0.93 -11.48
N GLN A 528 -28.45 0.83 -12.06
CA GLN A 528 -29.43 1.91 -12.05
C GLN A 528 -30.06 2.11 -10.68
N ASP A 529 -30.27 1.03 -9.93
CA ASP A 529 -30.76 1.09 -8.54
C ASP A 529 -29.82 1.88 -7.62
N PHE A 530 -28.53 1.97 -7.96
CA PHE A 530 -27.54 2.74 -7.20
C PHE A 530 -27.41 4.21 -7.62
N LEU A 531 -28.02 4.63 -8.74
CA LEU A 531 -27.98 6.03 -9.18
C LEU A 531 -29.00 6.91 -8.43
N PHE A 532 -30.17 6.35 -8.11
CA PHE A 532 -31.32 7.10 -7.61
C PHE A 532 -31.45 7.09 -6.08
#